data_AF-A0A9E1K9X6-F1
#
_entry.id   AF-A0A9E1K9X6-F1
#
_cell.length_a   1.000
_cell.length_b   1.000
_cell.length_c   1.000
_cell.angle_alpha   90.00
_cell.angle_beta   90.00
_cell.angle_gamma   90.00
#
_symmetry.space_group_name_H-M   'P 1'
#
loop_
_entity.id
_entity.type
_entity.pdbx_description
1 polymer ?
#
loop_
_entity_poly.entity_id
_entity_poly.type
_entity_poly.pdbx_seq_one_letter_code
_entity_poly.pdbx_strand_id
1 'polypeptide(L)' 'VVLYSKSPDLATSYVSVAVLHALGMSKNVQEAYLWAKGLDESETFIHHFDIGKSLAEYFT' A
#
# COMPACT_ATOMS: atom_id res chain seq x y z
N VAL A 1 8.97 8.29 12.34
CA VAL A 1 9.24 7.65 11.02
C VAL A 1 8.06 6.73 10.73
N VAL A 2 7.15 7.12 9.84
CA VAL A 2 6.04 6.25 9.39
C VAL A 2 6.57 5.46 8.20
N LEU A 3 6.85 4.17 8.41
CA LEU A 3 7.30 3.25 7.38
C LEU A 3 6.13 2.34 6.99
N TYR A 4 6.06 1.98 5.71
CA TYR A 4 5.11 0.99 5.23
C TYR A 4 5.53 -0.42 5.66
N SER A 5 4.55 -1.31 5.82
CA SER A 5 4.82 -2.71 6.14
C SER A 5 5.39 -3.41 4.91
N LYS A 6 6.51 -4.13 5.08
CA LYS A 6 7.07 -5.06 4.08
C LYS A 6 6.69 -6.52 4.39
N SER A 7 5.64 -6.72 5.20
CA SER A 7 5.16 -8.05 5.54
C SER A 7 4.56 -8.73 4.32
N PRO A 8 4.81 -10.04 4.11
CA PRO A 8 4.09 -10.82 3.12
C PRO A 8 2.63 -11.10 3.52
N ASP A 9 2.24 -10.73 4.75
CA ASP A 9 0.84 -10.74 5.17
C ASP A 9 0.03 -9.70 4.37
N LEU A 10 -0.80 -10.21 3.47
CA LEU A 10 -1.61 -9.42 2.53
C LEU A 10 -2.56 -8.43 3.24
N ALA A 11 -3.01 -8.75 4.45
CA ALA A 11 -3.89 -7.86 5.21
C ALA A 11 -3.14 -6.63 5.74
N THR A 12 -1.93 -6.84 6.24
CA THR A 12 -1.08 -5.76 6.76
C THR A 12 -0.58 -4.86 5.62
N SER A 13 -0.42 -5.39 4.40
CA SER A 13 0.11 -4.65 3.26
C SER A 13 -0.87 -3.57 2.77
N TYR A 14 -2.17 -3.88 2.61
CA TYR A 14 -3.18 -2.88 2.17
C TYR A 14 -3.46 -1.79 3.21
N VAL A 15 -3.51 -2.14 4.51
CA VAL A 15 -3.77 -1.16 5.58
C VAL A 15 -2.67 -0.09 5.60
N SER A 16 -1.42 -0.49 5.36
CA SER A 16 -0.29 0.45 5.33
C SER A 16 -0.39 1.47 4.18
N VAL A 17 -0.77 1.03 2.98
CA VAL A 17 -0.95 1.93 1.83
C VAL A 17 -2.20 2.80 1.99
N ALA A 18 -3.29 2.26 2.52
CA ALA A 18 -4.51 3.02 2.81
C ALA A 18 -4.22 4.22 3.73
N VAL A 19 -3.50 3.98 4.84
CA VAL A 19 -3.13 5.03 5.80
C VAL A 19 -2.22 6.08 5.15
N LEU A 20 -1.19 5.64 4.41
CA LEU A 20 -0.28 6.57 3.73
C LEU A 20 -1.00 7.43 2.68
N HIS A 21 -1.95 6.84 1.96
CA HIS A 21 -2.77 7.54 0.97
C HIS A 21 -3.67 8.58 1.64
N ALA A 22 -4.40 8.20 2.70
CA ALA A 22 -5.26 9.11 3.46
C ALA A 22 -4.49 10.30 4.07
N LEU A 23 -3.21 10.11 4.41
CA LEU A 23 -2.34 11.16 4.94
C LEU A 23 -1.68 12.03 3.85
N GLY A 24 -1.96 11.80 2.56
CA GLY A 24 -1.35 12.55 1.46
C GLY A 24 0.14 12.25 1.25
N MET A 25 0.65 11.14 1.79
CA MET A 25 2.06 10.76 1.74
C MET A 25 2.42 10.08 0.40
N SER A 26 2.19 10.78 -0.71
CA SER A 26 2.28 10.22 -2.08
C SER A 26 3.63 9.58 -2.41
N LYS A 27 4.75 10.10 -1.86
CA LYS A 27 6.08 9.50 -2.05
C LYS A 27 6.18 8.10 -1.43
N ASN A 28 5.66 7.92 -0.22
CA ASN A 28 5.68 6.64 0.47
C ASN A 28 4.77 5.61 -0.20
N VAL A 29 3.61 6.06 -0.73
CA VAL A 29 2.75 5.23 -1.57
C VAL A 29 3.53 4.77 -2.81
N GLN A 30 4.18 5.68 -3.52
CA GLN A 30 4.97 5.33 -4.71
C GLN A 30 6.11 4.34 -4.40
N GLU A 31 6.82 4.52 -3.29
CA GLU A 31 7.86 3.60 -2.83
C GLU A 31 7.30 2.19 -2.52
N ALA A 32 6.09 2.10 -1.95
CA ALA A 32 5.43 0.82 -1.71
C ALA A 32 5.12 0.09 -3.03
N TYR A 33 4.54 0.78 -4.02
CA TYR A 33 4.28 0.20 -5.34
C TYR A 33 5.57 -0.22 -6.07
N LEU A 34 6.65 0.56 -5.95
CA LEU A 34 7.96 0.19 -6.52
C LEU A 34 8.53 -1.06 -5.85
N TRP A 35 8.40 -1.19 -4.53
CA TRP A 35 8.82 -2.38 -3.81
C TRP A 35 8.00 -3.61 -4.24
N ALA A 36 6.67 -3.49 -4.35
CA ALA A 36 5.80 -4.61 -4.74
C ALA A 36 6.11 -5.15 -6.14
N LYS A 37 6.53 -4.30 -7.09
CA LYS A 37 6.95 -4.73 -8.44
C LYS A 37 8.17 -5.66 -8.44
N GLY A 38 8.96 -5.67 -7.37
CA GLY A 38 10.13 -6.53 -7.24
C GLY A 38 9.85 -7.91 -6.63
N LEU A 39 8.60 -8.23 -6.33
CA LEU A 39 8.20 -9.48 -5.68
C LEU A 39 7.66 -10.49 -6.71
N ASP A 40 7.84 -11.78 -6.44
CA ASP A 40 7.30 -12.86 -7.28
C ASP A 40 5.76 -12.78 -7.41
N GLU A 41 5.06 -12.33 -6.36
CA GLU A 41 3.60 -12.14 -6.31
C GLU A 41 3.17 -10.68 -6.52
N SER A 42 3.94 -9.91 -7.31
CA SER A 42 3.75 -8.46 -7.48
C SER A 42 2.31 -8.03 -7.77
N GLU A 43 1.58 -8.74 -8.63
CA GLU A 43 0.18 -8.46 -8.96
C GLU A 43 -0.73 -8.55 -7.73
N THR A 44 -0.52 -9.56 -6.88
CA THR A 44 -1.31 -9.74 -5.66
C THR A 44 -1.11 -8.57 -4.70
N PHE A 45 0.14 -8.13 -4.48
CA PHE A 45 0.43 -6.98 -3.61
C PHE A 45 -0.14 -5.67 -4.18
N ILE A 46 0.03 -5.43 -5.48
CA ILE A 46 -0.50 -4.23 -6.15
C ILE A 46 -2.03 -4.18 -6.02
N HIS A 47 -2.71 -5.31 -6.25
CA HIS A 47 -4.17 -5.37 -6.11
C HIS A 47 -4.64 -5.04 -4.69
N HIS A 48 -3.91 -5.54 -3.67
CA HIS A 48 -4.21 -5.21 -2.27
C HIS A 48 -3.96 -3.73 -1.97
N PHE A 49 -2.91 -3.13 -2.52
CA PHE A 49 -2.67 -1.69 -2.40
C PHE A 49 -3.78 -0.86 -3.04
N ASP A 50 -4.28 -1.27 -4.20
CA ASP A 50 -5.40 -0.60 -4.88
C ASP A 50 -6.66 -0.65 -4.02
N ILE A 51 -6.98 -1.80 -3.40
CA ILE A 51 -8.07 -1.91 -2.42
C ILE A 51 -7.87 -0.92 -1.26
N GLY A 52 -6.65 -0.83 -0.73
CA GLY A 52 -6.32 0.10 0.36
C GLY A 52 -6.53 1.57 -0.03
N LYS A 53 -6.11 1.98 -1.23
CA LYS A 53 -6.36 3.33 -1.75
C LYS A 53 -7.84 3.61 -1.93
N SER A 54 -8.59 2.71 -2.55
CA SER A 54 -10.03 2.87 -2.75
C SER A 54 -10.79 2.97 -1.42
N LEU A 55 -10.36 2.21 -0.40
CA LEU A 55 -10.94 2.32 0.94
C LEU A 55 -10.65 3.68 1.58
N ALA A 56 -9.40 4.17 1.47
CA ALA A 56 -9.03 5.48 1.96
C ALA A 56 -9.86 6.59 1.30
N GLU A 57 -9.99 6.56 -0.02
CA GLU A 57 -10.80 7.52 -0.80
C GLU A 57 -12.28 7.50 -0.43
N TYR A 58 -12.84 6.34 -0.09
CA TYR A 58 -14.23 6.23 0.33
C TYR A 58 -14.52 6.96 1.66
N PHE A 59 -13.54 7.03 2.57
CA PHE A 59 -13.70 7.61 3.91
C PHE A 59 -13.19 9.05 4.05
N THR A 60 -12.69 9.66 2.98
CA THR A 60 -12.16 11.05 2.93
C THR A 60 -12.96 11.91 1.98
#